data_AF-A0A9Q2P8F8-F1
#
_entry.id   AF-A0A9Q2P8F8-F1
#
_cell.length_a   1.000
_cell.length_b   1.000
_cell.length_c   1.000
_cell.angle_alpha   90.00
_cell.angle_beta   90.00
_cell.angle_gamma   90.00
#
_symmetry.space_group_name_H-M   'P 1'
#
loop_
_entity.id
_entity.type
_entity.pdbx_description
1 polymer ?
#
loop_
_entity_poly.entity_id
_entity_poly.type
_entity_poly.pdbx_seq_one_letter_code
_entity_poly.pdbx_strand_id
1 'polypeptide(L)'
;MEIDLNNISSVCDQIFSMFDSRLFTETGSEIQDVRNLTLAQHELFTQQTHPLENLRKRIPKETERSIKSKRFQFSTESLLFIHSVISLTDIEPKSKLDRIISAIEEQNKFYSGLFEANIFSLYIKSHFDINTVPESDSYNRKTPDFAINTTYGTTFIECKSLESQKVRERKIWSQIGNLVVRKLVREKKCWNVSLLATREISGKDINETIDKLSRMIERDTLKRKVTVKNGIELYCEKISEPDIWTNGTLNLEKKEYGWLEGEFTVNPDGTPKYRNPCAFSGTPHVQTDLLKRILKHIKYANTQIPNGFPGVLYIEVPFEDGEHILDTIDPIFDKVFDALPRYKNINALVLYGRTIDRFCVNGENPIQEYDVTIPNKYPLVDLPKDFKILGSPTQQYAPSINGSEGTVFLEFSLERQLNQQLGRNLIYVRERHGKEQIRLWQSYENCFRADIITTTIGRKSFRADLNHLPINSNHKIAVRYNSQTAAAAVNGRMLEVMDPRK
;
A
#
# COMPACT_ATOMS: atom_id res chain seq x y z
N MET A 1 -2.56 -21.97 3.98
CA MET A 1 -3.45 -22.00 5.15
C MET A 1 -4.68 -21.16 4.82
N GLU A 2 -5.87 -21.75 4.80
CA GLU A 2 -7.13 -21.00 4.70
C GLU A 2 -7.47 -20.47 6.10
N ILE A 3 -7.63 -19.15 6.24
CA ILE A 3 -8.01 -18.52 7.50
C ILE A 3 -9.53 -18.52 7.55
N ASP A 4 -10.10 -19.13 8.59
CA ASP A 4 -11.53 -19.10 8.85
C ASP A 4 -11.81 -18.59 10.28
N LEU A 5 -13.08 -18.36 10.60
CA LEU A 5 -13.47 -17.88 11.93
C LEU A 5 -13.18 -18.89 13.05
N ASN A 6 -12.94 -20.16 12.73
CA ASN A 6 -12.70 -21.22 13.71
C ASN A 6 -11.22 -21.34 14.08
N ASN A 7 -10.30 -20.99 13.17
CA ASN A 7 -8.86 -21.11 13.38
C ASN A 7 -8.15 -19.77 13.62
N ILE A 8 -8.80 -18.63 13.35
CA ILE A 8 -8.15 -17.31 13.36
C ILE A 8 -7.45 -16.94 14.68
N SER A 9 -7.98 -17.34 15.84
CA SER A 9 -7.32 -17.08 17.13
C SER A 9 -5.98 -17.81 17.23
N SER A 10 -5.96 -19.11 16.92
CA SER A 10 -4.75 -19.93 16.93
C SER A 10 -3.71 -19.41 15.94
N VAL A 11 -4.15 -19.03 14.73
CA VAL A 11 -3.29 -18.43 13.71
C VAL A 11 -2.65 -17.14 14.21
N CYS A 12 -3.42 -16.26 14.84
CA CYS A 12 -2.88 -15.01 15.38
C CYS A 12 -1.85 -15.26 16.48
N ASP A 13 -2.11 -16.21 17.38
CA ASP A 13 -1.18 -16.56 18.46
C ASP A 13 0.15 -17.10 17.90
N GLN A 14 0.09 -17.98 16.90
CA GLN A 14 1.26 -18.50 16.19
C GLN A 14 2.06 -17.37 15.52
N ILE A 15 1.39 -16.47 14.80
CA ILE A 15 2.05 -15.31 14.19
C ILE A 15 2.78 -14.47 15.24
N PHE A 16 2.11 -14.11 16.34
CA PHE A 16 2.72 -13.23 17.35
C PHE A 16 3.84 -13.90 18.15
N SER A 17 3.87 -15.23 18.21
CA SER A 17 4.97 -15.99 18.82
C SER A 17 6.30 -15.89 18.07
N MET A 18 6.29 -15.42 16.81
CA MET A 18 7.50 -15.27 16.01
C MET A 18 8.31 -14.01 16.37
N PHE A 19 7.74 -13.09 17.15
CA PHE A 19 8.33 -11.78 17.43
C PHE A 19 8.76 -11.68 18.90
N ASP A 20 9.81 -10.89 19.18
CA ASP A 20 10.38 -10.75 20.52
C ASP A 20 9.36 -10.20 21.52
N SER A 21 9.05 -11.02 22.53
CA SER A 21 8.15 -10.69 23.64
C SER A 21 8.48 -9.34 24.32
N ARG A 22 9.76 -8.93 24.33
CA ARG A 22 10.26 -7.72 25.01
C ARG A 22 9.79 -6.43 24.37
N LEU A 23 9.67 -6.41 23.03
CA LEU A 23 9.09 -5.29 22.28
C LEU A 23 7.72 -4.89 22.83
N PHE A 24 6.95 -5.88 23.28
CA PHE A 24 5.59 -5.65 23.77
C PHE A 24 5.56 -5.22 25.24
N THR A 25 6.54 -5.62 26.05
CA THR A 25 6.62 -5.21 27.47
C THR A 25 7.10 -3.77 27.64
N GLU A 26 8.03 -3.29 26.80
CA GLU A 26 8.57 -1.92 26.89
C GLU A 26 7.53 -0.86 26.53
N THR A 27 6.70 -1.10 25.50
CA THR A 27 5.55 -0.24 25.19
C THR A 27 4.38 -0.39 26.18
N GLY A 28 4.29 -1.53 26.88
CA GLY A 28 3.21 -1.82 27.83
C GLY A 28 3.30 -1.04 29.14
N SER A 29 4.51 -0.68 29.58
CA SER A 29 4.75 0.12 30.79
C SER A 29 4.38 1.58 30.61
N GLU A 30 4.50 2.14 29.41
CA GLU A 30 4.03 3.49 29.07
C GLU A 30 2.48 3.61 29.07
N ILE A 31 1.75 2.48 29.03
CA ILE A 31 0.28 2.45 28.91
C ILE A 31 -0.43 2.63 30.25
N GLN A 32 0.25 2.37 31.38
CA GLN A 32 -0.44 2.40 32.68
C GLN A 32 -0.88 3.82 33.11
N ASP A 33 -0.35 4.88 32.50
CA ASP A 33 -0.75 6.28 32.73
C ASP A 33 -1.85 6.81 31.76
N VAL A 34 -2.39 5.96 30.87
CA VAL A 34 -3.21 6.38 29.71
C VAL A 34 -4.69 6.73 30.05
N ARG A 35 -5.14 6.54 31.28
CA ARG A 35 -6.58 6.70 31.63
C ARG A 35 -7.13 8.13 31.48
N ASN A 36 -6.28 9.15 31.28
CA ASN A 36 -6.67 10.56 31.17
C ASN A 36 -6.13 11.27 29.90
N LEU A 37 -5.74 10.55 28.84
CA LEU A 37 -5.25 11.19 27.61
C LEU A 37 -6.38 11.89 26.84
N THR A 38 -6.11 13.09 26.32
CA THR A 38 -6.98 13.72 25.31
C THR A 38 -6.95 12.90 24.01
N LEU A 39 -7.94 13.07 23.12
CA LEU A 39 -7.97 12.36 21.84
C LEU A 39 -6.67 12.56 21.04
N ALA A 40 -6.13 13.79 21.05
CA ALA A 40 -4.86 14.12 20.40
C ALA A 40 -3.67 13.40 21.01
N GLN A 41 -3.64 13.27 22.34
CA GLN A 41 -2.59 12.53 23.04
C GLN A 41 -2.70 11.02 22.79
N HIS A 42 -3.92 10.48 22.76
CA HIS A 42 -4.17 9.07 22.45
C HIS A 42 -3.76 8.72 21.01
N GLU A 43 -4.07 9.57 20.04
CA GLU A 43 -3.63 9.40 18.65
C GLU A 43 -2.11 9.53 18.50
N LEU A 44 -1.50 10.54 19.14
CA LEU A 44 -0.05 10.69 19.15
C LEU A 44 0.62 9.47 19.76
N PHE A 45 0.09 8.97 20.89
CA PHE A 45 0.59 7.77 21.56
C PHE A 45 0.48 6.54 20.65
N THR A 46 -0.68 6.33 20.02
CA THR A 46 -0.89 5.23 19.06
C THR A 46 0.10 5.30 17.90
N GLN A 47 0.48 6.51 17.45
CA GLN A 47 1.43 6.70 16.35
C GLN A 47 2.91 6.67 16.75
N GLN A 48 3.21 6.94 18.02
CA GLN A 48 4.52 6.72 18.61
C GLN A 48 4.76 5.24 18.87
N THR A 49 3.69 4.51 19.21
CA THR A 49 3.70 3.06 19.40
C THR A 49 4.07 2.34 18.10
N HIS A 50 4.87 1.28 18.23
CA HIS A 50 5.26 0.42 17.13
C HIS A 50 4.02 -0.18 16.41
N PRO A 51 3.94 -0.18 15.06
CA PRO A 51 2.79 -0.72 14.32
C PRO A 51 2.43 -2.17 14.69
N LEU A 52 3.44 -3.04 14.86
CA LEU A 52 3.25 -4.42 15.30
C LEU A 52 2.53 -4.53 16.66
N GLU A 53 2.82 -3.62 17.60
CA GLU A 53 2.19 -3.62 18.92
C GLU A 53 0.73 -3.11 18.84
N ASN A 54 0.47 -2.13 17.97
CA ASN A 54 -0.90 -1.70 17.69
C ASN A 54 -1.73 -2.87 17.13
N LEU A 55 -1.16 -3.63 16.20
CA LEU A 55 -1.77 -4.84 15.64
C LEU A 55 -2.02 -5.91 16.70
N ARG A 56 -1.04 -6.18 17.57
CA ARG A 56 -1.16 -7.14 18.67
C ARG A 56 -2.33 -6.83 19.62
N LYS A 57 -2.58 -5.55 19.90
CA LYS A 57 -3.73 -5.12 20.72
C LYS A 57 -5.06 -5.14 19.97
N ARG A 58 -5.03 -4.84 18.66
CA ARG A 58 -6.21 -4.67 17.82
C ARG A 58 -6.78 -6.00 17.34
N ILE A 59 -5.92 -6.88 16.83
CA ILE A 59 -6.30 -8.16 16.22
C ILE A 59 -7.15 -9.03 17.15
N PRO A 60 -6.81 -9.26 18.44
CA PRO A 60 -7.65 -10.06 19.33
C PRO A 60 -9.08 -9.51 19.48
N LYS A 61 -9.23 -8.18 19.55
CA LYS A 61 -10.55 -7.53 19.61
C LYS A 61 -11.31 -7.62 18.28
N GLU A 62 -10.62 -7.58 17.15
CA GLU A 62 -11.20 -7.79 15.82
C GLU A 62 -11.62 -9.26 15.64
N THR A 63 -10.82 -10.21 16.12
CA THR A 63 -11.13 -11.64 16.15
C THR A 63 -12.40 -11.92 16.95
N GLU A 64 -12.49 -11.43 18.20
CA GLU A 64 -13.66 -11.63 19.04
C GLU A 64 -14.94 -11.06 18.40
N ARG A 65 -14.84 -9.85 17.83
CA ARG A 65 -15.95 -9.22 17.09
C ARG A 65 -16.33 -10.03 15.85
N SER A 66 -15.35 -10.57 15.13
CA SER A 66 -15.59 -11.38 13.94
C SER A 66 -16.30 -12.69 14.26
N ILE A 67 -15.87 -13.38 15.33
CA ILE A 67 -16.50 -14.60 15.83
C ILE A 67 -17.95 -14.32 16.27
N LYS A 68 -18.17 -13.26 17.06
CA LYS A 68 -19.51 -12.86 17.53
C LYS A 68 -20.46 -12.51 16.38
N SER A 69 -19.97 -11.80 15.37
CA SER A 69 -20.78 -11.36 14.22
C SER A 69 -20.88 -12.39 13.09
N LYS A 70 -20.14 -13.51 13.17
CA LYS A 70 -19.99 -14.51 12.11
C LYS A 70 -19.55 -13.92 10.76
N ARG A 71 -18.79 -12.82 10.79
CA ARG A 71 -18.28 -12.09 9.61
C ARG A 71 -16.86 -11.60 9.92
N PHE A 72 -15.97 -11.59 8.93
CA PHE A 72 -14.66 -10.96 9.12
C PHE A 72 -14.82 -9.45 9.32
N GLN A 73 -14.44 -8.98 10.51
CA GLN A 73 -14.48 -7.57 10.93
C GLN A 73 -13.07 -7.06 11.26
N PHE A 74 -12.12 -7.41 10.40
CA PHE A 74 -10.74 -6.95 10.49
C PHE A 74 -10.56 -5.66 9.71
N SER A 75 -9.70 -4.79 10.21
CA SER A 75 -9.20 -3.67 9.41
C SER A 75 -8.28 -4.16 8.31
N THR A 76 -8.15 -3.38 7.24
CA THR A 76 -7.27 -3.68 6.10
C THR A 76 -5.85 -3.97 6.51
N GLU A 77 -5.31 -3.15 7.39
CA GLU A 77 -3.94 -3.31 7.89
C GLU A 77 -3.78 -4.62 8.67
N SER A 78 -4.78 -5.04 9.46
CA SER A 78 -4.73 -6.34 10.15
C SER A 78 -4.75 -7.52 9.17
N LEU A 79 -5.62 -7.47 8.15
CA LEU A 79 -5.69 -8.53 7.13
C LEU A 79 -4.38 -8.63 6.34
N LEU A 80 -3.81 -7.50 5.93
CA LEU A 80 -2.53 -7.46 5.20
C LEU A 80 -1.37 -7.97 6.05
N PHE A 81 -1.33 -7.60 7.33
CA PHE A 81 -0.35 -8.13 8.27
C PHE A 81 -0.44 -9.65 8.31
N ILE A 82 -1.63 -10.19 8.65
CA ILE A 82 -1.87 -11.63 8.76
C ILE A 82 -1.50 -12.33 7.45
N HIS A 83 -1.98 -11.83 6.31
CA HIS A 83 -1.69 -12.39 4.98
C HIS A 83 -0.18 -12.48 4.69
N SER A 84 0.58 -11.45 5.06
CA SER A 84 2.02 -11.36 4.77
C SER A 84 2.85 -12.33 5.61
N VAL A 85 2.45 -12.57 6.86
CA VAL A 85 3.29 -13.27 7.85
C VAL A 85 2.81 -14.69 8.16
N ILE A 86 1.54 -15.02 7.90
CA ILE A 86 0.98 -16.35 8.18
C ILE A 86 1.76 -17.47 7.50
N SER A 87 2.34 -17.19 6.33
CA SER A 87 3.09 -18.19 5.58
C SER A 87 4.48 -18.42 6.16
N LEU A 88 4.95 -17.51 7.02
CA LEU A 88 6.24 -17.61 7.67
C LEU A 88 6.23 -18.54 8.89
N THR A 89 5.04 -18.81 9.46
CA THR A 89 4.89 -19.70 10.63
C THR A 89 5.33 -21.12 10.32
N ASP A 90 5.24 -21.55 9.06
CA ASP A 90 5.51 -22.92 8.64
C ASP A 90 6.93 -23.13 8.08
N ILE A 91 7.74 -22.06 8.02
CA ILE A 91 9.09 -22.10 7.43
C ILE A 91 10.11 -22.59 8.46
N GLU A 92 10.94 -23.55 8.05
CA GLU A 92 12.10 -24.04 8.79
C GLU A 92 13.38 -24.07 7.92
N PRO A 93 14.57 -23.82 8.49
CA PRO A 93 14.79 -23.39 9.86
C PRO A 93 14.37 -21.92 10.07
N LYS A 94 13.87 -21.59 11.27
CA LYS A 94 13.49 -20.21 11.63
C LYS A 94 14.58 -19.16 11.39
N SER A 95 15.85 -19.54 11.45
CA SER A 95 16.99 -18.65 11.15
C SER A 95 16.97 -18.06 9.74
N LYS A 96 16.27 -18.67 8.77
CA LYS A 96 16.08 -18.08 7.44
C LYS A 96 15.26 -16.78 7.48
N LEU A 97 14.51 -16.56 8.55
CA LEU A 97 13.57 -15.45 8.70
C LEU A 97 14.13 -14.27 9.50
N ASP A 98 15.27 -14.44 10.17
CA ASP A 98 15.79 -13.47 11.15
C ASP A 98 15.82 -12.03 10.59
N ARG A 99 16.35 -11.84 9.38
CA ARG A 99 16.36 -10.52 8.70
C ARG A 99 14.95 -9.93 8.54
N ILE A 100 14.01 -10.73 8.07
CA ILE A 100 12.63 -10.28 7.79
C ILE A 100 11.91 -9.97 9.09
N ILE A 101 12.05 -10.83 10.09
CA ILE A 101 11.47 -10.63 11.43
C ILE A 101 12.03 -9.35 12.05
N SER A 102 13.36 -9.17 12.06
CA SER A 102 13.99 -7.95 12.58
C SER A 102 13.54 -6.69 11.83
N ALA A 103 13.36 -6.75 10.50
CA ALA A 103 12.83 -5.62 9.74
C ALA A 103 11.37 -5.28 10.12
N ILE A 104 10.55 -6.29 10.43
CA ILE A 104 9.18 -6.07 10.92
C ILE A 104 9.18 -5.51 12.35
N GLU A 105 10.16 -5.86 13.18
CA GLU A 105 10.32 -5.35 14.55
C GLU A 105 10.90 -3.92 14.61
N GLU A 106 11.43 -3.41 13.51
CA GLU A 106 11.89 -2.04 13.36
C GLU A 106 10.75 -1.11 12.89
N GLN A 107 10.40 -0.11 13.72
CA GLN A 107 9.24 0.77 13.47
C GLN A 107 9.23 1.44 12.09
N ASN A 108 10.40 1.85 11.59
CA ASN A 108 10.60 2.53 10.32
C ASN A 108 10.77 1.57 9.12
N LYS A 109 10.89 0.27 9.36
CA LYS A 109 10.97 -0.77 8.32
C LYS A 109 9.75 -1.68 8.30
N PHE A 110 8.83 -1.55 9.26
CA PHE A 110 7.64 -2.38 9.40
C PHE A 110 6.93 -2.69 8.07
N TYR A 111 6.49 -1.67 7.33
CA TYR A 111 5.73 -1.89 6.08
C TYR A 111 6.59 -2.49 4.96
N SER A 112 7.85 -2.08 4.82
CA SER A 112 8.77 -2.72 3.87
C SER A 112 9.05 -4.19 4.25
N GLY A 113 9.22 -4.49 5.54
CA GLY A 113 9.41 -5.84 6.05
C GLY A 113 8.20 -6.74 5.81
N LEU A 114 6.97 -6.21 5.93
CA LEU A 114 5.77 -6.94 5.55
C LEU A 114 5.70 -7.24 4.05
N PHE A 115 6.13 -6.31 3.21
CA PHE A 115 6.18 -6.55 1.77
C PHE A 115 7.23 -7.60 1.41
N GLU A 116 8.42 -7.51 2.00
CA GLU A 116 9.48 -8.52 1.89
C GLU A 116 8.98 -9.90 2.31
N ALA A 117 8.34 -10.00 3.48
CA ALA A 117 7.71 -11.23 3.98
C ALA A 117 6.72 -11.83 2.99
N ASN A 118 5.88 -11.01 2.36
CA ASN A 118 4.90 -11.47 1.39
C ASN A 118 5.58 -12.08 0.16
N ILE A 119 6.54 -11.38 -0.47
CA ILE A 119 7.23 -11.89 -1.65
C ILE A 119 8.07 -13.12 -1.31
N PHE A 120 8.78 -13.10 -0.19
CA PHE A 120 9.56 -14.24 0.30
C PHE A 120 8.69 -15.50 0.45
N SER A 121 7.48 -15.33 1.01
CA SER A 121 6.50 -16.41 1.18
C SER A 121 6.02 -17.00 -0.14
N LEU A 122 5.85 -16.19 -1.19
CA LEU A 122 5.45 -16.68 -2.52
C LEU A 122 6.48 -17.67 -3.08
N TYR A 123 7.77 -17.33 -2.97
CA TYR A 123 8.86 -18.17 -3.47
C TYR A 123 9.03 -19.47 -2.69
N ILE A 124 8.89 -19.43 -1.37
CA ILE A 124 8.96 -20.64 -0.54
C ILE A 124 7.81 -21.59 -0.81
N LYS A 125 6.58 -21.08 -0.90
CA LYS A 125 5.41 -21.89 -1.25
C LYS A 125 5.54 -22.54 -2.63
N SER A 126 6.34 -21.94 -3.51
CA SER A 126 6.66 -22.49 -4.83
C SER A 126 7.90 -23.38 -4.84
N HIS A 127 8.39 -23.78 -3.66
CA HIS A 127 9.51 -24.70 -3.45
C HIS A 127 10.86 -24.24 -4.00
N PHE A 128 11.09 -22.92 -4.09
CA PHE A 128 12.41 -22.38 -4.41
C PHE A 128 13.34 -22.44 -3.19
N ASP A 129 14.63 -22.74 -3.42
CA ASP A 129 15.66 -22.52 -2.39
C ASP A 129 15.97 -21.02 -2.32
N ILE A 130 15.59 -20.42 -1.20
CA ILE A 130 15.74 -19.00 -0.93
C ILE A 130 16.61 -18.80 0.32
N ASN A 131 17.47 -17.80 0.27
CA ASN A 131 18.29 -17.35 1.37
C ASN A 131 18.23 -15.82 1.48
N THR A 132 18.00 -15.31 2.69
CA THR A 132 18.14 -13.88 2.95
C THR A 132 19.60 -13.47 2.74
N VAL A 133 19.81 -12.29 2.16
CA VAL A 133 21.17 -11.76 1.97
C VAL A 133 21.43 -10.80 3.13
N PRO A 134 22.44 -11.02 3.98
CA PRO A 134 22.71 -10.09 5.08
C PRO A 134 23.12 -8.71 4.54
N GLU A 135 22.79 -7.65 5.29
CA GLU A 135 23.39 -6.34 5.05
C GLU A 135 24.86 -6.40 5.47
N SER A 136 25.77 -5.86 4.65
CA SER A 136 27.19 -5.81 5.00
C SER A 136 27.45 -4.56 5.85
N ASP A 137 27.71 -4.75 7.14
CA ASP A 137 28.19 -3.69 8.04
C ASP A 137 29.51 -3.08 7.54
N SER A 138 30.34 -3.91 6.90
CA SER A 138 31.53 -3.44 6.22
C SER A 138 31.11 -2.64 4.98
N TYR A 139 31.47 -1.35 4.95
CA TYR A 139 31.30 -0.41 3.82
C TYR A 139 29.91 0.22 3.59
N ASN A 140 28.93 0.12 4.52
CA ASN A 140 27.58 0.69 4.32
C ASN A 140 26.95 0.27 2.96
N ARG A 141 27.32 -0.92 2.46
CA ARG A 141 26.91 -1.36 1.13
C ARG A 141 25.56 -2.03 1.23
N LYS A 142 24.53 -1.35 0.73
CA LYS A 142 23.18 -1.93 0.62
C LYS A 142 23.21 -3.15 -0.30
N THR A 143 22.65 -4.25 0.19
CA THR A 143 22.53 -5.53 -0.52
C THR A 143 21.08 -5.73 -0.98
N PRO A 144 20.83 -6.71 -1.86
CA PRO A 144 19.48 -7.21 -2.14
C PRO A 144 18.85 -7.83 -0.89
N ASP A 145 17.54 -8.06 -0.91
CA ASP A 145 16.84 -8.60 0.26
C ASP A 145 17.03 -10.11 0.38
N PHE A 146 16.93 -10.83 -0.74
CA PHE A 146 17.14 -12.28 -0.78
C PHE A 146 17.67 -12.76 -2.13
N ALA A 147 18.26 -13.95 -2.09
CA ALA A 147 18.77 -14.67 -3.24
C ALA A 147 18.00 -15.98 -3.40
N ILE A 148 17.63 -16.29 -4.64
CA ILE A 148 16.98 -17.53 -5.02
C ILE A 148 18.00 -18.36 -5.80
N ASN A 149 18.32 -19.52 -5.27
CA ASN A 149 19.20 -20.47 -5.90
C ASN A 149 18.40 -21.48 -6.69
N THR A 150 18.82 -21.70 -7.91
CA THR A 150 18.26 -22.71 -8.78
C THR A 150 19.37 -23.62 -9.30
N THR A 151 19.02 -24.63 -10.09
CA THR A 151 20.01 -25.55 -10.66
C THR A 151 20.95 -24.84 -11.63
N TYR A 152 20.47 -23.76 -12.26
CA TYR A 152 21.18 -23.05 -13.32
C TYR A 152 21.77 -21.69 -12.89
N GLY A 153 21.58 -21.27 -11.64
CA GLY A 153 22.21 -20.08 -11.10
C GLY A 153 21.45 -19.41 -9.96
N THR A 154 21.96 -18.27 -9.53
CA THR A 154 21.37 -17.45 -8.47
C THR A 154 20.73 -16.21 -9.05
N THR A 155 19.51 -15.89 -8.61
CA THR A 155 18.80 -14.65 -8.93
C THR A 155 18.61 -13.83 -7.65
N PHE A 156 18.92 -12.53 -7.70
CA PHE A 156 18.70 -11.63 -6.58
C PHE A 156 17.35 -10.94 -6.65
N ILE A 157 16.67 -10.83 -5.52
CA ILE A 157 15.39 -10.16 -5.40
C ILE A 157 15.55 -8.93 -4.51
N GLU A 158 15.01 -7.81 -4.98
CA GLU A 158 14.91 -6.57 -4.23
C GLU A 158 13.43 -6.20 -4.12
N CYS A 159 12.99 -5.85 -2.92
CA CYS A 159 11.64 -5.44 -2.60
C CYS A 159 11.65 -3.99 -2.11
N LYS A 160 10.80 -3.14 -2.69
CA LYS A 160 10.61 -1.76 -2.25
C LYS A 160 9.13 -1.50 -2.02
N SER A 161 8.75 -1.04 -0.84
CA SER A 161 7.38 -0.57 -0.59
C SER A 161 7.29 0.93 -0.83
N LEU A 162 6.38 1.36 -1.71
CA LEU A 162 5.98 2.75 -1.78
C LEU A 162 5.07 3.01 -0.57
N GLU A 163 5.63 3.50 0.52
CA GLU A 163 4.80 3.92 1.66
C GLU A 163 3.78 4.98 1.19
N SER A 164 2.54 4.87 1.68
CA SER A 164 1.53 5.89 1.37
C SER A 164 1.97 7.23 1.95
N GLN A 165 1.60 8.32 1.28
CA GLN A 165 1.90 9.66 1.81
C GLN A 165 1.25 9.85 3.18
N LYS A 166 0.06 9.28 3.39
CA LYS A 166 -0.63 9.31 4.68
C LYS A 166 0.24 8.70 5.77
N VAL A 167 0.79 7.51 5.57
CA VAL A 167 1.68 6.86 6.55
C VAL A 167 2.90 7.73 6.87
N ARG A 168 3.57 8.25 5.83
CA ARG A 168 4.80 9.07 5.99
C ARG A 168 4.56 10.36 6.75
N GLU A 169 3.48 11.07 6.42
CA GLU A 169 3.19 12.39 7.00
C GLU A 169 2.40 12.31 8.30
N ARG A 170 1.65 11.23 8.56
CA ARG A 170 0.71 11.11 9.69
C ARG A 170 1.37 11.42 11.03
N LYS A 171 2.58 10.91 11.28
CA LYS A 171 3.34 11.23 12.51
C LYS A 171 3.64 12.72 12.64
N ILE A 172 3.99 13.38 11.53
CA ILE A 172 4.31 14.81 11.50
C ILE A 172 3.03 15.63 11.71
N TRP A 173 1.94 15.27 11.02
CA TRP A 173 0.63 15.90 11.20
C TRP A 173 0.14 15.81 12.64
N SER A 174 0.24 14.63 13.27
CA SER A 174 -0.13 14.45 14.68
C SER A 174 0.76 15.20 15.66
N GLN A 175 2.06 15.28 15.39
CA GLN A 175 2.95 16.11 16.20
C GLN A 175 2.59 17.59 16.11
N ILE A 176 2.32 18.10 14.90
CA ILE A 176 1.85 19.47 14.70
C ILE A 176 0.54 19.67 15.46
N GLY A 177 -0.45 18.79 15.27
CA GLY A 177 -1.75 18.93 15.90
C GLY A 177 -1.71 18.95 17.42
N ASN A 178 -1.00 18.01 18.03
CA ASN A 178 -0.81 17.98 19.47
C ASN A 178 -0.07 19.25 19.97
N LEU A 179 0.98 19.71 19.28
CA LEU A 179 1.70 20.92 19.70
C LEU A 179 0.86 22.19 19.54
N VAL A 180 0.07 22.30 18.46
CA VAL A 180 -0.87 23.40 18.23
C VAL A 180 -1.91 23.45 19.33
N VAL A 181 -2.62 22.34 19.58
CA VAL A 181 -3.69 22.28 20.57
C VAL A 181 -3.16 22.55 21.97
N ARG A 182 -2.05 21.93 22.38
CA ARG A 182 -1.40 22.22 23.67
C ARG A 182 -1.07 23.70 23.82
N LYS A 183 -0.59 24.33 22.76
CA LYS A 183 -0.26 25.76 22.79
C LYS A 183 -1.51 26.62 22.94
N LEU A 184 -2.59 26.32 22.22
CA LEU A 184 -3.87 27.03 22.37
C LEU A 184 -4.43 26.91 23.79
N VAL A 185 -4.41 25.71 24.36
CA VAL A 185 -4.85 25.45 25.74
C VAL A 185 -4.02 26.24 26.74
N ARG A 186 -2.69 26.19 26.64
CA ARG A 186 -1.77 26.91 27.55
C ARG A 186 -2.01 28.43 27.52
N GLU A 187 -2.23 28.97 26.34
CA GLU A 187 -2.44 30.42 26.12
C GLU A 187 -3.91 30.83 26.26
N LYS A 188 -4.79 29.90 26.68
CA LYS A 188 -6.24 30.10 26.83
C LYS A 188 -6.90 30.68 25.57
N LYS A 189 -6.53 30.18 24.39
CA LYS A 189 -7.07 30.64 23.09
C LYS A 189 -8.09 29.65 22.54
N CYS A 190 -9.33 30.08 22.37
CA CYS A 190 -10.40 29.27 21.80
C CYS A 190 -10.43 29.35 20.26
N TRP A 191 -9.39 28.85 19.61
CA TRP A 191 -9.18 29.01 18.16
C TRP A 191 -9.27 27.68 17.41
N ASN A 192 -9.71 27.75 16.16
CA ASN A 192 -9.54 26.72 15.15
C ASN A 192 -8.32 27.08 14.30
N VAL A 193 -7.31 26.22 14.33
CA VAL A 193 -6.10 26.37 13.54
C VAL A 193 -6.14 25.35 12.40
N SER A 194 -6.11 25.81 11.16
CA SER A 194 -6.04 24.95 9.98
C SER A 194 -4.69 25.09 9.29
N LEU A 195 -4.09 23.98 8.87
CA LEU A 195 -2.85 23.96 8.10
C LEU A 195 -3.09 23.29 6.75
N LEU A 196 -2.81 24.02 5.68
CA LEU A 196 -2.90 23.55 4.29
C LEU A 196 -1.49 23.35 3.73
N ALA A 197 -1.22 22.17 3.18
CA ALA A 197 0.04 21.86 2.51
C ALA A 197 -0.17 21.64 1.00
N THR A 198 0.63 22.31 0.18
CA THR A 198 0.71 22.11 -1.28
C THR A 198 1.99 21.36 -1.68
N ARG A 199 2.72 20.81 -0.70
CA ARG A 199 3.87 19.91 -0.86
C ARG A 199 3.91 18.92 0.31
N GLU A 200 4.76 17.90 0.19
CA GLU A 200 5.00 16.97 1.29
C GLU A 200 5.53 17.71 2.53
N ILE A 201 4.98 17.41 3.71
CA ILE A 201 5.42 17.99 4.99
C ILE A 201 6.56 17.18 5.59
N SER A 202 7.43 17.85 6.34
CA SER A 202 8.65 17.28 6.93
C SER A 202 8.78 17.66 8.39
N GLY A 203 9.64 16.96 9.14
CA GLY A 203 9.88 17.28 10.57
C GLY A 203 10.35 18.72 10.82
N LYS A 204 10.99 19.36 9.83
CA LYS A 204 11.39 20.79 9.94
C LYS A 204 10.18 21.73 9.98
N ASP A 205 9.09 21.34 9.34
CA ASP A 205 7.88 22.17 9.24
C ASP A 205 7.13 22.24 10.58
N ILE A 206 7.40 21.33 11.52
CA ILE A 206 6.81 21.32 12.86
C ILE A 206 7.17 22.60 13.61
N ASN A 207 8.48 22.84 13.81
CA ASN A 207 8.96 23.99 14.58
C ASN A 207 8.55 25.31 13.90
N GLU A 208 8.66 25.39 12.57
CA GLU A 208 8.27 26.58 11.81
C GLU A 208 6.77 26.91 11.96
N THR A 209 5.92 25.87 11.96
CA THR A 209 4.47 26.03 12.16
C THR A 209 4.17 26.55 13.57
N ILE A 210 4.79 25.96 14.60
CA ILE A 210 4.59 26.36 15.99
C ILE A 210 5.13 27.75 16.26
N ASP A 211 6.30 28.11 15.73
CA ASP A 211 6.87 29.46 15.83
C ASP A 211 5.94 30.50 15.21
N LYS A 212 5.35 30.17 14.05
CA LYS A 212 4.42 31.08 13.38
C LYS A 212 3.15 31.28 14.18
N LEU A 213 2.56 30.21 14.69
CA LEU A 213 1.39 30.26 15.57
C LEU A 213 1.69 31.08 16.84
N SER A 214 2.87 30.91 17.43
CA SER A 214 3.30 31.65 18.62
C SER A 214 3.24 33.16 18.40
N ARG A 215 3.83 33.64 17.30
CA ARG A 215 3.81 35.06 16.95
C ARG A 215 2.40 35.58 16.67
N MET A 216 1.50 34.73 16.16
CA MET A 216 0.10 35.11 15.93
C MET A 216 -0.67 35.25 17.24
N ILE A 217 -0.45 34.34 18.19
CA ILE A 217 -1.03 34.39 19.55
C ILE A 217 -0.53 35.63 20.30
N GLU A 218 0.79 35.88 20.30
CA GLU A 218 1.40 37.02 21.01
C GLU A 218 0.89 38.37 20.52
N ARG A 219 0.62 38.49 19.21
CA ARG A 219 0.09 39.71 18.59
C ARG A 219 -1.44 39.74 18.53
N ASP A 220 -2.10 38.73 19.10
CA ASP A 220 -3.54 38.47 19.02
C ASP A 220 -4.13 38.66 17.61
N THR A 221 -3.35 38.29 16.58
CA THR A 221 -3.73 38.59 15.19
C THR A 221 -4.46 37.41 14.58
N LEU A 222 -5.80 37.49 14.58
CA LEU A 222 -6.67 36.62 13.80
C LEU A 222 -6.59 36.98 12.31
N LYS A 223 -5.47 36.60 11.69
CA LYS A 223 -5.35 36.64 10.23
C LYS A 223 -5.99 35.39 9.64
N ARG A 224 -6.88 35.58 8.67
CA ARG A 224 -7.51 34.46 7.95
C ARG A 224 -6.48 33.51 7.35
N LYS A 225 -5.36 34.01 6.82
CA LYS A 225 -4.35 33.21 6.12
C LYS A 225 -2.94 33.76 6.32
N VAL A 226 -1.99 32.90 6.65
CA VAL A 226 -0.59 33.25 6.85
C VAL A 226 0.32 32.17 6.28
N THR A 227 1.24 32.55 5.40
CA THR A 227 2.28 31.63 4.92
C THR A 227 3.26 31.30 6.04
N VAL A 228 3.40 30.01 6.33
CA VAL A 228 4.45 29.48 7.23
C VAL A 228 5.76 29.45 6.45
N LYS A 229 5.73 28.78 5.29
CA LYS A 229 6.84 28.62 4.34
C LYS A 229 6.30 28.19 2.98
N ASN A 230 7.11 28.24 1.92
CA ASN A 230 6.76 27.78 0.57
C ASN A 230 5.90 26.51 0.58
N GLY A 231 4.64 26.66 0.17
CA GLY A 231 3.66 25.59 0.06
C GLY A 231 3.03 25.12 1.38
N ILE A 232 3.18 25.85 2.49
CA ILE A 232 2.52 25.58 3.77
C ILE A 232 1.86 26.86 4.30
N GLU A 233 0.56 26.77 4.57
CA GLU A 233 -0.27 27.90 4.96
C GLU A 233 -1.05 27.60 6.23
N LEU A 234 -0.99 28.51 7.19
CA LEU A 234 -1.72 28.46 8.45
C LEU A 234 -2.91 29.42 8.41
N TYR A 235 -4.05 28.96 8.89
CA TYR A 235 -5.30 29.71 9.01
C TYR A 235 -5.75 29.64 10.46
N CYS A 236 -6.09 30.78 11.06
CA CYS A 236 -6.61 30.81 12.42
C CYS A 236 -7.96 31.51 12.44
N GLU A 237 -8.93 30.88 13.08
CA GLU A 237 -10.28 31.40 13.25
C GLU A 237 -10.66 31.30 14.73
N LYS A 238 -11.33 32.33 15.25
CA LYS A 238 -11.82 32.32 16.62
C LYS A 238 -13.12 31.52 16.67
N ILE A 239 -13.18 30.54 17.57
CA ILE A 239 -14.39 29.74 17.80
C ILE A 239 -15.29 30.46 18.80
N SER A 240 -14.72 30.88 19.94
CA SER A 240 -15.44 31.56 21.02
C SER A 240 -14.51 32.44 21.84
N GLU A 241 -15.06 33.15 22.82
CA GLU A 241 -14.27 33.66 23.94
C GLU A 241 -13.90 32.53 24.92
N PRO A 242 -12.78 32.65 25.65
CA PRO A 242 -12.42 31.74 26.73
C PRO A 242 -13.45 31.74 27.87
N ASP A 243 -13.59 30.59 28.52
CA ASP A 243 -14.43 30.33 29.67
C ASP A 243 -15.94 30.52 29.47
N ILE A 244 -16.39 30.76 28.23
CA ILE A 244 -17.80 30.89 27.86
C ILE A 244 -18.31 29.60 27.21
N TRP A 245 -19.49 29.15 27.65
CA TRP A 245 -20.23 28.08 26.97
C TRP A 245 -20.90 28.60 25.69
N THR A 246 -20.54 28.03 24.55
CA THR A 246 -21.03 28.45 23.23
C THR A 246 -21.76 27.29 22.55
N ASN A 247 -22.92 27.58 21.95
CA ASN A 247 -23.68 26.61 21.16
C ASN A 247 -23.11 26.54 19.73
N GLY A 248 -23.05 25.35 19.13
CA GLY A 248 -22.72 25.22 17.71
C GLY A 248 -22.22 23.84 17.33
N THR A 249 -21.96 23.68 16.03
CA THR A 249 -21.28 22.51 15.46
C THR A 249 -19.91 22.92 14.94
N LEU A 250 -18.85 22.31 15.50
CA LEU A 250 -17.51 22.43 14.96
C LEU A 250 -17.37 21.42 13.81
N ASN A 251 -17.46 21.91 12.58
CA ASN A 251 -17.32 21.07 11.37
C ASN A 251 -15.86 20.65 11.15
N LEU A 252 -15.44 19.58 11.83
CA LEU A 252 -14.16 18.90 11.60
C LEU A 252 -14.28 17.74 10.59
N GLU A 253 -15.52 17.33 10.27
CA GLU A 253 -15.84 16.13 9.50
C GLU A 253 -15.27 16.09 8.06
N LYS A 254 -14.77 17.21 7.53
CA LYS A 254 -14.23 17.29 6.15
C LYS A 254 -12.71 17.25 6.06
N LYS A 255 -11.99 17.00 7.14
CA LYS A 255 -10.51 17.11 7.13
C LYS A 255 -9.84 15.81 7.55
N GLU A 256 -8.82 15.44 6.78
CA GLU A 256 -8.10 14.16 6.90
C GLU A 256 -7.34 14.03 8.22
N TYR A 257 -6.94 15.16 8.80
CA TYR A 257 -6.38 15.24 10.14
C TYR A 257 -7.16 16.28 10.95
N GLY A 258 -7.73 15.89 12.10
CA GLY A 258 -8.60 16.77 12.89
C GLY A 258 -8.50 16.48 14.38
N TRP A 259 -8.30 17.52 15.18
CA TRP A 259 -8.22 17.45 16.63
C TRP A 259 -9.10 18.52 17.26
N LEU A 260 -9.73 18.13 18.36
CA LEU A 260 -10.62 18.99 19.12
C LEU A 260 -10.42 18.72 20.61
N GLU A 261 -10.17 19.79 21.36
CA GLU A 261 -10.14 19.78 22.81
C GLU A 261 -11.08 20.86 23.36
N GLY A 262 -11.63 20.62 24.54
CA GLY A 262 -12.61 21.49 25.19
C GLY A 262 -13.50 20.70 26.15
N GLU A 263 -14.34 21.40 26.89
CA GLU A 263 -15.44 20.78 27.62
C GLU A 263 -16.63 20.65 26.67
N PHE A 264 -17.27 19.48 26.64
CA PHE A 264 -18.40 19.19 25.75
C PHE A 264 -19.62 18.77 26.56
N THR A 265 -20.76 19.34 26.21
CA THR A 265 -22.07 18.93 26.72
C THR A 265 -23.12 19.05 25.61
N VAL A 266 -24.33 18.58 25.89
CA VAL A 266 -25.45 18.64 24.96
C VAL A 266 -26.61 19.33 25.65
N ASN A 267 -27.22 20.30 24.99
CA ASN A 267 -28.43 20.95 25.48
C ASN A 267 -29.62 19.96 25.48
N PRO A 268 -30.71 20.22 26.22
CA PRO A 268 -31.88 19.34 26.27
C PRO A 268 -32.55 19.09 24.91
N ASP A 269 -32.36 19.98 23.94
CA ASP A 269 -32.86 19.86 22.56
C ASP A 269 -31.93 19.03 21.64
N GLY A 270 -30.85 18.47 22.17
CA GLY A 270 -29.86 17.70 21.42
C GLY A 270 -28.76 18.54 20.78
N THR A 271 -28.76 19.87 20.93
CA THR A 271 -27.71 20.72 20.32
C THR A 271 -26.37 20.64 21.09
N PRO A 272 -25.22 20.48 20.41
CA PRO A 272 -23.92 20.46 21.08
C PRO A 272 -23.55 21.83 21.66
N LYS A 273 -22.92 21.81 22.83
CA LYS A 273 -22.38 23.00 23.50
C LYS A 273 -20.95 22.73 23.97
N TYR A 274 -20.09 23.71 23.80
CA TYR A 274 -18.67 23.59 24.13
C TYR A 274 -18.17 24.79 24.94
N ARG A 275 -17.17 24.54 25.79
CA ARG A 275 -16.44 25.58 26.53
C ARG A 275 -14.94 25.36 26.34
N ASN A 276 -14.21 26.46 26.22
CA ASN A 276 -12.78 26.45 25.92
C ASN A 276 -12.39 25.62 24.67
N PRO A 277 -13.14 25.69 23.55
CA PRO A 277 -12.87 24.86 22.38
C PRO A 277 -11.57 25.27 21.69
N CYS A 278 -10.67 24.32 21.48
CA CYS A 278 -9.45 24.48 20.70
C CYS A 278 -9.42 23.40 19.63
N ALA A 279 -9.19 23.77 18.37
CA ALA A 279 -9.18 22.82 17.27
C ALA A 279 -7.93 22.97 16.41
N PHE A 280 -7.45 21.84 15.88
CA PHE A 280 -6.49 21.81 14.79
C PHE A 280 -7.03 20.97 13.64
N SER A 281 -6.73 21.37 12.42
CA SER A 281 -7.04 20.55 11.25
C SER A 281 -6.03 20.67 10.13
N GLY A 282 -5.70 19.55 9.50
CA GLY A 282 -4.73 19.43 8.42
C GLY A 282 -5.38 19.08 7.09
N THR A 283 -4.90 19.71 6.02
CA THR A 283 -5.21 19.34 4.64
C THR A 283 -3.90 19.02 3.93
N PRO A 284 -3.58 17.73 3.71
CA PRO A 284 -2.31 17.32 3.13
C PRO A 284 -2.23 17.61 1.64
N HIS A 285 -1.02 17.56 1.12
CA HIS A 285 -0.77 17.60 -0.31
C HIS A 285 -1.20 16.27 -0.94
N VAL A 286 -2.00 16.29 -2.01
CA VAL A 286 -2.52 15.05 -2.61
C VAL A 286 -1.61 14.47 -3.70
N GLN A 287 -0.67 15.26 -4.23
CA GLN A 287 0.08 14.86 -5.43
C GLN A 287 1.43 14.23 -5.09
N THR A 288 1.49 12.90 -5.04
CA THR A 288 2.77 12.18 -5.03
C THR A 288 3.19 11.83 -6.46
N ASP A 289 4.38 12.28 -6.91
CA ASP A 289 4.96 11.84 -8.18
C ASP A 289 5.44 10.39 -8.06
N LEU A 290 4.53 9.43 -8.25
CA LEU A 290 4.78 7.99 -8.14
C LEU A 290 5.83 7.52 -9.15
N LEU A 291 5.84 8.08 -10.36
CA LEU A 291 6.84 7.77 -11.39
C LEU A 291 8.24 8.08 -10.89
N LYS A 292 8.46 9.28 -10.34
CA LYS A 292 9.77 9.68 -9.80
C LYS A 292 10.21 8.77 -8.66
N ARG A 293 9.30 8.34 -7.80
CA ARG A 293 9.59 7.39 -6.71
C ARG A 293 9.99 6.03 -7.27
N ILE A 294 9.24 5.49 -8.23
CA ILE A 294 9.54 4.22 -8.89
C ILE A 294 10.91 4.27 -9.58
N LEU A 295 11.19 5.30 -10.38
CA LEU A 295 12.49 5.47 -11.05
C LEU A 295 13.65 5.58 -10.06
N LYS A 296 13.43 6.23 -8.91
CA LYS A 296 14.41 6.30 -7.81
C LYS A 296 14.70 4.91 -7.24
N HIS A 297 13.66 4.10 -7.00
CA HIS A 297 13.81 2.73 -6.51
C HIS A 297 14.51 1.81 -7.53
N ILE A 298 14.21 1.92 -8.83
CA ILE A 298 14.91 1.21 -9.89
C ILE A 298 16.41 1.53 -9.87
N LYS A 299 16.76 2.82 -9.75
CA LYS A 299 18.17 3.25 -9.66
C LYS A 299 18.88 2.63 -8.46
N TYR A 300 18.23 2.59 -7.29
CA TYR A 300 18.83 2.00 -6.08
C TYR A 300 18.97 0.48 -6.18
N ALA A 301 17.92 -0.22 -6.60
CA ALA A 301 17.95 -1.67 -6.77
C ALA A 301 19.06 -2.11 -7.73
N ASN A 302 19.26 -1.39 -8.84
CA ASN A 302 20.33 -1.70 -9.79
C ASN A 302 21.74 -1.63 -9.15
N THR A 303 21.94 -0.78 -8.14
CA THR A 303 23.21 -0.70 -7.41
C THR A 303 23.34 -1.71 -6.27
N GLN A 304 22.22 -2.19 -5.74
CA GLN A 304 22.17 -3.21 -4.70
C GLN A 304 22.43 -4.60 -5.29
N ILE A 305 21.85 -4.91 -6.45
CA ILE A 305 22.06 -6.17 -7.16
C ILE A 305 23.52 -6.27 -7.64
N PRO A 306 24.26 -7.33 -7.28
CA PRO A 306 25.64 -7.53 -7.71
C PRO A 306 25.76 -7.57 -9.24
N ASN A 307 26.78 -6.87 -9.77
CA ASN A 307 27.09 -6.92 -11.19
C ASN A 307 27.38 -8.35 -11.65
N GLY A 308 26.86 -8.72 -12.82
CA GLY A 308 27.04 -10.07 -13.38
C GLY A 308 26.06 -11.11 -12.85
N PHE A 309 25.08 -10.71 -12.03
CA PHE A 309 23.99 -11.57 -11.60
C PHE A 309 22.64 -11.02 -12.08
N PRO A 310 21.67 -11.89 -12.40
CA PRO A 310 20.33 -11.46 -12.75
C PRO A 310 19.57 -11.01 -11.49
N GLY A 311 18.67 -10.04 -11.67
CA GLY A 311 17.91 -9.45 -10.58
C GLY A 311 16.47 -9.13 -10.95
N VAL A 312 15.56 -9.29 -9.99
CA VAL A 312 14.15 -8.91 -10.12
C VAL A 312 13.81 -7.91 -9.03
N LEU A 313 13.24 -6.77 -9.42
CA LEU A 313 12.79 -5.74 -8.51
C LEU A 313 11.28 -5.86 -8.33
N TYR A 314 10.81 -5.93 -7.10
CA TYR A 314 9.41 -5.81 -6.72
C TYR A 314 9.18 -4.43 -6.12
N ILE A 315 8.17 -3.71 -6.61
CA ILE A 315 7.72 -2.45 -6.00
C ILE A 315 6.26 -2.59 -5.61
N GLU A 316 5.98 -2.47 -4.32
CA GLU A 316 4.60 -2.39 -3.83
C GLU A 316 4.05 -0.97 -4.01
N VAL A 317 2.89 -0.89 -4.66
CA VAL A 317 1.99 0.26 -4.70
C VAL A 317 1.25 0.33 -3.36
N PRO A 318 1.08 1.53 -2.76
CA PRO A 318 0.39 1.64 -1.47
C PRO A 318 -1.00 0.96 -1.55
N PHE A 319 -1.34 0.15 -0.55
CA PHE A 319 -2.60 -0.60 -0.56
C PHE A 319 -3.84 0.32 -0.58
N GLU A 320 -3.74 1.53 -0.01
CA GLU A 320 -4.80 2.55 -0.05
C GLU A 320 -5.13 2.96 -1.49
N ASP A 321 -4.13 2.90 -2.37
CA ASP A 321 -4.24 3.17 -3.80
C ASP A 321 -4.46 1.88 -4.61
N GLY A 322 -4.68 0.73 -3.95
CA GLY A 322 -4.85 -0.57 -4.62
C GLY A 322 -6.07 -0.63 -5.54
N GLU A 323 -7.17 0.06 -5.18
CA GLU A 323 -8.33 0.24 -6.07
C GLU A 323 -8.03 1.19 -7.24
N HIS A 324 -7.09 2.12 -7.02
CA HIS A 324 -6.58 3.11 -7.98
C HIS A 324 -5.28 2.64 -8.66
N ILE A 325 -4.99 1.34 -8.64
CA ILE A 325 -3.71 0.82 -9.14
C ILE A 325 -3.51 1.12 -10.62
N LEU A 326 -4.60 1.30 -11.37
CA LEU A 326 -4.57 1.72 -12.77
C LEU A 326 -4.01 3.12 -12.95
N ASP A 327 -4.39 4.06 -12.08
CA ASP A 327 -3.88 5.44 -12.05
C ASP A 327 -2.36 5.44 -11.82
N THR A 328 -1.84 4.40 -11.17
CA THR A 328 -0.41 4.18 -11.00
C THR A 328 0.21 3.52 -12.23
N ILE A 329 -0.34 2.39 -12.71
CA ILE A 329 0.34 1.57 -13.70
C ILE A 329 0.25 2.16 -15.11
N ASP A 330 -0.94 2.54 -15.55
CA ASP A 330 -1.19 2.93 -16.95
C ASP A 330 -0.28 4.08 -17.42
N PRO A 331 -0.16 5.21 -16.70
CA PRO A 331 0.69 6.33 -17.13
C PRO A 331 2.20 6.12 -16.89
N ILE A 332 2.57 5.09 -16.12
CA ILE A 332 3.96 4.82 -15.69
C ILE A 332 4.59 3.68 -16.51
N PHE A 333 3.80 2.70 -16.94
CA PHE A 333 4.30 1.47 -17.56
C PHE A 333 5.27 1.77 -18.70
N ASP A 334 4.84 2.53 -19.71
CA ASP A 334 5.65 2.81 -20.90
C ASP A 334 6.93 3.57 -20.55
N LYS A 335 6.81 4.55 -19.65
CA LYS A 335 7.97 5.35 -19.19
C LYS A 335 9.00 4.50 -18.48
N VAL A 336 8.56 3.53 -17.67
CA VAL A 336 9.45 2.59 -16.99
C VAL A 336 10.00 1.57 -17.97
N PHE A 337 9.18 1.01 -18.85
CA PHE A 337 9.59 0.05 -19.87
C PHE A 337 10.69 0.62 -20.78
N ASP A 338 10.60 1.90 -21.14
CA ASP A 338 11.63 2.59 -21.93
C ASP A 338 12.88 2.94 -21.11
N ALA A 339 12.74 3.17 -19.80
CA ALA A 339 13.87 3.51 -18.92
C ALA A 339 14.64 2.28 -18.43
N LEU A 340 13.97 1.15 -18.23
CA LEU A 340 14.51 -0.07 -17.61
C LEU A 340 15.78 -0.61 -18.30
N PRO A 341 15.94 -0.54 -19.64
CA PRO A 341 17.17 -0.93 -20.32
C PRO A 341 18.45 -0.23 -19.87
N ARG A 342 18.35 0.93 -19.21
CA ARG A 342 19.52 1.65 -18.63
C ARG A 342 20.05 0.96 -17.37
N TYR A 343 19.27 0.09 -16.76
CA TYR A 343 19.53 -0.58 -15.48
C TYR A 343 19.77 -2.07 -15.71
N LYS A 344 20.95 -2.40 -16.24
CA LYS A 344 21.23 -3.73 -16.80
C LYS A 344 21.25 -4.87 -15.78
N ASN A 345 21.38 -4.59 -14.48
CA ASN A 345 21.34 -5.62 -13.43
C ASN A 345 19.91 -6.08 -13.12
N ILE A 346 18.89 -5.40 -13.65
CA ILE A 346 17.47 -5.72 -13.41
C ILE A 346 16.90 -6.37 -14.66
N ASN A 347 16.44 -7.60 -14.54
CA ASN A 347 15.75 -8.37 -15.59
C ASN A 347 14.29 -7.97 -15.74
N ALA A 348 13.63 -7.65 -14.63
CA ALA A 348 12.24 -7.26 -14.62
C ALA A 348 11.92 -6.41 -13.39
N LEU A 349 10.96 -5.50 -13.56
CA LEU A 349 10.27 -4.82 -12.46
C LEU A 349 8.87 -5.42 -12.33
N VAL A 350 8.47 -5.81 -11.13
CA VAL A 350 7.10 -6.19 -10.81
C VAL A 350 6.45 -5.06 -10.01
N LEU A 351 5.45 -4.41 -10.58
CA LEU A 351 4.59 -3.51 -9.82
C LEU A 351 3.50 -4.35 -9.16
N TYR A 352 3.47 -4.31 -7.84
CA TYR A 352 2.65 -5.17 -7.00
C TYR A 352 1.65 -4.33 -6.21
N GLY A 353 0.42 -4.79 -6.06
CA GLY A 353 -0.59 -4.12 -5.26
C GLY A 353 -1.50 -5.12 -4.57
N ARG A 354 -2.05 -4.69 -3.45
CA ARG A 354 -2.95 -5.49 -2.61
C ARG A 354 -4.14 -4.66 -2.22
N THR A 355 -5.29 -5.29 -2.16
CA THR A 355 -6.54 -4.65 -1.73
C THR A 355 -7.50 -5.69 -1.17
N ILE A 356 -8.64 -5.24 -0.63
CA ILE A 356 -9.65 -6.11 -0.05
C ILE A 356 -10.71 -6.41 -1.08
N ASP A 357 -11.04 -7.70 -1.22
CA ASP A 357 -12.22 -8.12 -1.93
C ASP A 357 -13.49 -7.78 -1.14
N ARG A 358 -14.22 -6.75 -1.56
CA ARG A 358 -15.50 -6.37 -0.96
C ARG A 358 -16.61 -7.40 -1.19
N PHE A 359 -16.42 -8.33 -2.12
CA PHE A 359 -17.32 -9.41 -2.48
C PHE A 359 -16.76 -10.80 -2.11
N CYS A 360 -15.75 -10.85 -1.24
CA CYS A 360 -15.22 -12.10 -0.68
C CYS A 360 -16.35 -12.92 -0.05
N VAL A 361 -16.46 -14.20 -0.41
CA VAL A 361 -17.32 -15.14 0.32
C VAL A 361 -16.51 -15.89 1.39
N ASN A 362 -17.20 -16.48 2.37
CA ASN A 362 -16.54 -17.27 3.41
C ASN A 362 -15.70 -18.40 2.79
N GLY A 363 -14.45 -18.52 3.22
CA GLY A 363 -13.48 -19.49 2.71
C GLY A 363 -12.58 -18.97 1.58
N GLU A 364 -12.91 -17.83 0.95
CA GLU A 364 -12.00 -17.16 0.01
C GLU A 364 -10.95 -16.31 0.75
N ASN A 365 -9.81 -16.05 0.09
CA ASN A 365 -8.84 -15.06 0.55
C ASN A 365 -9.42 -13.65 0.39
N PRO A 366 -9.60 -12.88 1.48
CA PRO A 366 -10.13 -11.52 1.38
C PRO A 366 -9.13 -10.54 0.77
N ILE A 367 -7.86 -10.92 0.62
CA ILE A 367 -6.85 -10.10 -0.06
C ILE A 367 -6.82 -10.46 -1.54
N GLN A 368 -7.08 -9.46 -2.37
CA GLN A 368 -6.81 -9.51 -3.81
C GLN A 368 -5.41 -9.00 -4.07
N GLU A 369 -4.63 -9.81 -4.76
CA GLU A 369 -3.31 -9.44 -5.22
C GLU A 369 -3.37 -9.07 -6.70
N TYR A 370 -2.81 -7.92 -7.02
CA TYR A 370 -2.64 -7.44 -8.38
C TYR A 370 -1.14 -7.31 -8.64
N ASP A 371 -0.65 -7.82 -9.76
CA ASP A 371 0.67 -7.42 -10.23
C ASP A 371 0.82 -7.36 -11.75
N VAL A 372 1.81 -6.58 -12.18
CA VAL A 372 2.22 -6.50 -13.58
C VAL A 372 3.73 -6.55 -13.66
N THR A 373 4.25 -7.40 -14.55
CA THR A 373 5.69 -7.46 -14.81
C THR A 373 6.05 -6.55 -15.99
N ILE A 374 7.02 -5.66 -15.79
CA ILE A 374 7.65 -4.84 -16.82
C ILE A 374 9.00 -5.49 -17.14
N PRO A 375 9.10 -6.25 -18.24
CA PRO A 375 10.34 -6.96 -18.56
C PRO A 375 11.40 -6.00 -19.12
N ASN A 376 12.66 -6.20 -18.74
CA ASN A 376 13.78 -5.47 -19.34
C ASN A 376 14.12 -6.08 -20.71
N LYS A 377 14.23 -5.24 -21.75
CA LYS A 377 14.63 -5.67 -23.10
C LYS A 377 16.09 -6.11 -23.17
N TYR A 378 16.97 -5.51 -22.37
CA TYR A 378 18.42 -5.67 -22.48
C TYR A 378 19.09 -5.84 -21.10
N PRO A 379 18.74 -6.88 -20.32
CA PRO A 379 19.47 -7.19 -19.10
C PRO A 379 20.90 -7.63 -19.43
N LEU A 380 21.82 -7.48 -18.47
CA LEU A 380 23.22 -7.89 -18.60
C LEU A 380 23.35 -9.42 -18.65
N VAL A 381 22.56 -10.10 -17.83
CA VAL A 381 22.54 -11.55 -17.65
C VAL A 381 21.09 -12.02 -17.69
N ASP A 382 20.79 -13.09 -18.39
CA ASP A 382 19.44 -13.67 -18.42
C ASP A 382 19.07 -14.36 -17.10
N LEU A 383 17.77 -14.44 -16.82
CA LEU A 383 17.26 -15.23 -15.68
C LEU A 383 17.52 -16.74 -15.92
N PRO A 384 17.87 -17.51 -14.86
CA PRO A 384 18.06 -18.96 -14.96
C PRO A 384 16.82 -19.67 -15.51
N LYS A 385 17.00 -20.76 -16.27
CA LYS A 385 15.90 -21.44 -16.98
C LYS A 385 14.80 -21.98 -16.08
N ASP A 386 15.09 -22.32 -14.84
CA ASP A 386 14.15 -22.86 -13.85
C ASP A 386 13.65 -21.79 -12.88
N PHE A 387 14.10 -20.54 -13.02
CA PHE A 387 13.55 -19.42 -12.27
C PHE A 387 12.17 -19.00 -12.80
N LYS A 388 11.28 -18.60 -11.90
CA LYS A 388 9.95 -18.08 -12.24
C LYS A 388 9.67 -16.82 -11.42
N ILE A 389 9.30 -15.73 -12.07
CA ILE A 389 8.74 -14.54 -11.42
C ILE A 389 7.35 -14.90 -10.87
N LEU A 390 7.18 -14.74 -9.57
CA LEU A 390 5.91 -14.97 -8.87
C LEU A 390 5.18 -13.66 -8.55
N GLY A 391 3.88 -13.77 -8.31
CA GLY A 391 2.96 -12.66 -8.04
C GLY A 391 1.53 -13.17 -7.91
N SER A 392 0.55 -12.45 -8.47
CA SER A 392 -0.85 -12.89 -8.53
C SER A 392 -0.97 -14.31 -9.14
N PRO A 393 -1.94 -15.13 -8.69
CA PRO A 393 -2.16 -16.47 -9.22
C PRO A 393 -2.30 -16.48 -10.75
N THR A 394 -1.55 -17.37 -11.41
CA THR A 394 -1.55 -17.55 -12.87
C THR A 394 -2.13 -18.91 -13.25
N GLN A 395 -2.85 -18.97 -14.36
CA GLN A 395 -3.29 -20.23 -14.96
C GLN A 395 -2.10 -20.93 -15.63
N GLN A 396 -1.98 -22.26 -15.46
CA GLN A 396 -0.83 -23.05 -15.91
C GLN A 396 -0.79 -23.28 -17.43
N TYR A 397 -1.91 -23.12 -18.13
CA TYR A 397 -2.01 -23.34 -19.57
C TYR A 397 -2.07 -22.00 -20.31
N ALA A 398 -0.99 -21.68 -21.01
CA ALA A 398 -0.81 -20.44 -21.75
C ALA A 398 -0.81 -20.72 -23.26
N PRO A 399 -1.58 -20.00 -24.09
CA PRO A 399 -1.18 -19.85 -25.48
C PRO A 399 0.17 -19.12 -25.53
N SER A 400 1.10 -19.59 -26.36
CA SER A 400 2.39 -18.92 -26.56
C SER A 400 2.18 -17.58 -27.27
N ILE A 401 2.79 -16.52 -26.74
CA ILE A 401 2.66 -15.15 -27.25
C ILE A 401 4.03 -14.72 -27.77
N ASN A 402 4.53 -15.42 -28.78
CA ASN A 402 5.89 -15.19 -29.25
C ASN A 402 5.95 -14.08 -30.30
N GLY A 403 6.88 -13.13 -30.09
CA GLY A 403 7.38 -12.27 -31.15
C GLY A 403 6.77 -10.87 -31.21
N SER A 404 6.93 -10.23 -32.37
CA SER A 404 6.51 -8.83 -32.60
C SER A 404 5.08 -8.69 -33.12
N GLU A 405 4.43 -9.82 -33.45
CA GLU A 405 3.04 -9.88 -33.91
C GLU A 405 2.42 -11.25 -33.66
N GLY A 406 1.10 -11.29 -33.52
CA GLY A 406 0.38 -12.55 -33.33
C GLY A 406 -1.11 -12.35 -33.11
N THR A 407 -1.82 -13.47 -33.01
CA THR A 407 -3.22 -13.52 -32.57
C THR A 407 -3.37 -14.57 -31.50
N VAL A 408 -3.97 -14.20 -30.38
CA VAL A 408 -4.20 -15.08 -29.24
C VAL A 408 -5.70 -15.26 -29.06
N PHE A 409 -6.11 -16.51 -28.90
CA PHE A 409 -7.49 -16.89 -28.60
C PHE A 409 -7.53 -17.48 -27.20
N LEU A 410 -8.44 -16.98 -26.37
CA LEU A 410 -8.67 -17.48 -25.03
C LEU A 410 -10.17 -17.71 -24.82
N GLU A 411 -10.48 -18.76 -24.09
CA GLU A 411 -11.83 -19.01 -23.58
C GLU A 411 -11.84 -18.78 -22.07
N PHE A 412 -12.86 -18.09 -21.58
CA PHE A 412 -13.08 -17.85 -20.15
C PHE A 412 -14.54 -18.02 -19.79
N SER A 413 -14.81 -18.42 -18.56
CA SER A 413 -16.16 -18.46 -17.98
C SER A 413 -16.25 -17.49 -16.81
N LEU A 414 -17.48 -17.08 -16.50
CA LEU A 414 -17.77 -16.19 -15.38
C LEU A 414 -18.55 -16.96 -14.31
N GLU A 415 -17.99 -17.09 -13.12
CA GLU A 415 -18.69 -17.70 -11.98
C GLU A 415 -19.67 -16.73 -11.30
N ARG A 416 -19.41 -15.42 -11.44
CA ARG A 416 -20.22 -14.33 -10.89
C ARG A 416 -20.38 -13.22 -11.91
N GLN A 417 -21.32 -12.32 -11.68
CA GLN A 417 -21.46 -11.13 -12.50
C GLN A 417 -20.18 -10.30 -12.43
N LEU A 418 -19.77 -9.67 -13.55
CA LEU A 418 -18.50 -8.93 -13.60
C LEU A 418 -18.45 -7.78 -12.59
N ASN A 419 -19.56 -7.09 -12.35
CA ASN A 419 -19.64 -6.03 -11.34
C ASN A 419 -19.45 -6.51 -9.88
N GLN A 420 -19.48 -7.83 -9.64
CA GLN A 420 -19.17 -8.46 -8.35
C GLN A 420 -17.73 -9.01 -8.30
N GLN A 421 -16.94 -8.78 -9.34
CA GLN A 421 -15.59 -9.30 -9.49
C GLN A 421 -14.56 -8.18 -9.65
N LEU A 422 -14.85 -6.98 -9.12
CA LEU A 422 -13.95 -5.82 -9.19
C LEU A 422 -12.55 -6.21 -8.70
N GLY A 423 -11.53 -5.92 -9.51
CA GLY A 423 -10.14 -6.25 -9.25
C GLY A 423 -9.71 -7.68 -9.57
N ARG A 424 -10.66 -8.61 -9.80
CA ARG A 424 -10.35 -10.03 -9.98
C ARG A 424 -9.82 -10.32 -11.39
N ASN A 425 -8.82 -11.19 -11.43
CA ASN A 425 -8.37 -11.83 -12.65
C ASN A 425 -9.38 -12.89 -13.08
N LEU A 426 -9.87 -12.78 -14.30
CA LEU A 426 -10.65 -13.82 -14.97
C LEU A 426 -9.70 -14.82 -15.62
N ILE A 427 -8.67 -14.29 -16.28
CA ILE A 427 -7.54 -15.04 -16.80
C ILE A 427 -6.29 -14.24 -16.48
N TYR A 428 -5.27 -14.93 -15.96
CA TYR A 428 -3.94 -14.35 -15.94
C TYR A 428 -2.90 -15.39 -16.33
N VAL A 429 -2.19 -15.09 -17.40
CA VAL A 429 -1.12 -15.90 -17.96
C VAL A 429 0.15 -15.07 -17.97
N ARG A 430 1.23 -15.66 -17.46
CA ARG A 430 2.57 -15.06 -17.45
C ARG A 430 3.59 -16.14 -17.76
N GLU A 431 4.42 -15.90 -18.78
CA GLU A 431 5.62 -16.69 -19.04
C GLU A 431 6.56 -16.59 -17.84
N ARG A 432 7.30 -17.66 -17.51
CA ARG A 432 8.05 -17.74 -16.25
C ARG A 432 8.97 -16.54 -15.95
N HIS A 433 9.58 -15.89 -16.94
CA HIS A 433 10.45 -14.73 -16.76
C HIS A 433 9.71 -13.39 -16.92
N GLY A 434 8.38 -13.43 -17.03
CA GLY A 434 7.51 -12.26 -17.19
C GLY A 434 7.66 -11.54 -18.54
N LYS A 435 8.35 -12.16 -19.51
CA LYS A 435 8.59 -11.55 -20.83
C LYS A 435 7.32 -11.45 -21.66
N GLU A 436 6.36 -12.35 -21.41
CA GLU A 436 5.07 -12.43 -22.09
C GLU A 436 3.95 -12.56 -21.05
N GLN A 437 2.92 -11.74 -21.18
CA GLN A 437 1.75 -11.78 -20.29
C GLN A 437 0.47 -11.51 -21.06
N ILE A 438 -0.60 -12.22 -20.70
CA ILE A 438 -1.98 -11.83 -21.00
C ILE A 438 -2.80 -11.84 -19.73
N ARG A 439 -3.54 -10.76 -19.52
CA ARG A 439 -4.41 -10.60 -18.37
C ARG A 439 -5.80 -10.17 -18.82
N LEU A 440 -6.82 -10.91 -18.43
CA LEU A 440 -8.22 -10.54 -18.54
C LEU A 440 -8.76 -10.36 -17.13
N TRP A 441 -9.35 -9.20 -16.84
CA TRP A 441 -9.75 -8.88 -15.48
C TRP A 441 -10.81 -7.80 -15.47
N GLN A 442 -11.54 -7.70 -14.36
CA GLN A 442 -12.47 -6.60 -14.14
C GLN A 442 -11.75 -5.52 -13.33
N SER A 443 -11.70 -4.28 -13.83
CA SER A 443 -11.13 -3.16 -13.09
C SER A 443 -12.05 -2.66 -11.98
N TYR A 444 -11.50 -1.89 -11.03
CA TYR A 444 -12.28 -1.21 -10.00
C TYR A 444 -13.18 -0.10 -10.55
N GLU A 445 -12.92 0.39 -11.76
CA GLU A 445 -13.81 1.28 -12.51
C GLU A 445 -15.03 0.55 -13.11
N ASN A 446 -15.24 -0.70 -12.72
CA ASN A 446 -16.31 -1.56 -13.21
C ASN A 446 -16.28 -1.77 -14.74
N CYS A 447 -15.06 -1.91 -15.29
CA CYS A 447 -14.82 -2.12 -16.70
C CYS A 447 -14.03 -3.41 -16.92
N PHE A 448 -14.40 -4.20 -17.93
CA PHE A 448 -13.58 -5.34 -18.34
C PHE A 448 -12.32 -4.83 -19.02
N ARG A 449 -11.16 -5.41 -18.67
CA ARG A 449 -9.87 -5.09 -19.27
C ARG A 449 -9.18 -6.33 -19.80
N ALA A 450 -8.51 -6.13 -20.94
CA ALA A 450 -7.55 -7.08 -21.48
C ALA A 450 -6.19 -6.37 -21.63
N ASP A 451 -5.13 -6.98 -21.10
CA ASP A 451 -3.76 -6.50 -21.23
C ASP A 451 -2.92 -7.58 -21.91
N ILE A 452 -2.11 -7.18 -22.89
CA ILE A 452 -1.07 -8.02 -23.49
C ILE A 452 0.27 -7.30 -23.37
N ILE A 453 1.28 -8.01 -22.88
CA ILE A 453 2.61 -7.47 -22.65
C ILE A 453 3.63 -8.39 -23.29
N THR A 454 4.54 -7.83 -24.08
CA THR A 454 5.75 -8.51 -24.54
C THR A 454 6.97 -7.60 -24.45
N THR A 455 8.18 -8.17 -24.43
CA THR A 455 9.43 -7.41 -24.53
C THR A 455 9.56 -6.61 -25.83
N THR A 456 8.87 -7.01 -26.89
CA THR A 456 8.95 -6.38 -28.21
C THR A 456 7.97 -5.23 -28.38
N ILE A 457 6.70 -5.39 -27.99
CA ILE A 457 5.64 -4.39 -28.23
C ILE A 457 5.37 -3.49 -27.02
N GLY A 458 5.90 -3.81 -25.85
CA GLY A 458 5.50 -3.17 -24.59
C GLY A 458 4.15 -3.68 -24.12
N ARG A 459 3.31 -2.80 -23.60
CA ARG A 459 1.94 -3.13 -23.16
C ARG A 459 0.92 -2.60 -24.16
N LYS A 460 -0.09 -3.42 -24.47
CA LYS A 460 -1.32 -2.98 -25.13
C LYS A 460 -2.49 -3.32 -24.23
N SER A 461 -3.34 -2.33 -23.97
CA SER A 461 -4.48 -2.44 -23.06
C SER A 461 -5.77 -2.15 -23.82
N PHE A 462 -6.81 -2.89 -23.47
CA PHE A 462 -8.14 -2.77 -24.05
C PHE A 462 -9.18 -2.75 -22.96
N ARG A 463 -10.32 -2.10 -23.22
CA ARG A 463 -11.44 -2.05 -22.29
C ARG A 463 -12.81 -2.14 -22.97
N ALA A 464 -13.81 -2.60 -22.23
CA ALA A 464 -15.21 -2.46 -22.60
C ALA A 464 -16.13 -2.67 -21.39
N ASP A 465 -17.34 -2.13 -21.45
CA ASP A 465 -18.42 -2.55 -20.56
C ASP A 465 -19.00 -3.89 -21.02
N LEU A 466 -18.62 -4.94 -20.30
CA LEU A 466 -19.07 -6.32 -20.51
C LEU A 466 -19.95 -6.83 -19.37
N ASN A 467 -20.47 -5.97 -18.49
CA ASN A 467 -21.26 -6.39 -17.32
C ASN A 467 -22.56 -7.16 -17.65
N HIS A 468 -22.96 -7.19 -18.93
CA HIS A 468 -24.10 -7.93 -19.45
C HIS A 468 -23.77 -9.39 -19.83
N LEU A 469 -22.50 -9.83 -19.75
CA LEU A 469 -22.13 -11.19 -20.10
C LEU A 469 -22.76 -12.21 -19.13
N PRO A 470 -23.39 -13.29 -19.64
CA PRO A 470 -24.01 -14.30 -18.79
C PRO A 470 -22.98 -15.09 -17.98
N ILE A 471 -23.31 -15.36 -16.71
CA ILE A 471 -22.54 -16.30 -15.88
C ILE A 471 -22.68 -17.75 -16.38
N ASN A 472 -21.76 -18.62 -15.98
CA ASN A 472 -21.75 -20.05 -16.31
C ASN A 472 -21.81 -20.35 -17.82
N SER A 473 -21.34 -19.40 -18.63
CA SER A 473 -21.24 -19.51 -20.08
C SER A 473 -19.77 -19.37 -20.51
N ASN A 474 -19.39 -20.03 -21.60
CA ASN A 474 -18.06 -19.83 -22.20
C ASN A 474 -18.07 -18.58 -23.09
N HIS A 475 -17.12 -17.71 -22.83
CA HIS A 475 -16.82 -16.51 -23.62
C HIS A 475 -15.48 -16.69 -24.32
N LYS A 476 -15.34 -16.09 -25.49
CA LYS A 476 -14.11 -16.13 -26.27
C LYS A 476 -13.58 -14.73 -26.47
N ILE A 477 -12.30 -14.54 -26.24
CA ILE A 477 -11.58 -13.33 -26.63
C ILE A 477 -10.55 -13.66 -27.71
N ALA A 478 -10.48 -12.80 -28.72
CA ALA A 478 -9.40 -12.79 -29.70
C ALA A 478 -8.61 -11.49 -29.51
N VAL A 479 -7.31 -11.58 -29.34
CA VAL A 479 -6.39 -10.44 -29.24
C VAL A 479 -5.38 -10.54 -30.36
N ARG A 480 -5.47 -9.63 -31.34
CA ARG A 480 -4.48 -9.47 -32.39
C ARG A 480 -3.56 -8.31 -32.03
N TYR A 481 -2.25 -8.52 -32.15
CA TYR A 481 -1.26 -7.52 -31.82
C TYR A 481 -0.13 -7.50 -32.85
N ASN A 482 0.45 -6.32 -33.02
CA ASN A 482 1.79 -6.12 -33.55
C ASN A 482 2.44 -4.89 -32.90
N SER A 483 3.64 -4.51 -33.35
CA SER A 483 4.37 -3.36 -32.79
C SER A 483 3.63 -2.02 -32.95
N GLN A 484 2.78 -1.87 -33.97
CA GLN A 484 2.12 -0.61 -34.33
C GLN A 484 0.65 -0.54 -33.91
N THR A 485 -0.06 -1.66 -34.00
CA THR A 485 -1.51 -1.76 -33.89
C THR A 485 -1.89 -2.95 -33.03
N ALA A 486 -3.01 -2.84 -32.34
CA ALA A 486 -3.57 -3.93 -31.56
C ALA A 486 -5.09 -3.84 -31.58
N ALA A 487 -5.76 -4.97 -31.60
CA ALA A 487 -7.20 -5.08 -31.65
C ALA A 487 -7.64 -6.28 -30.80
N ALA A 488 -8.69 -6.10 -30.01
CA ALA A 488 -9.26 -7.18 -29.21
C ALA A 488 -10.78 -7.22 -29.39
N ALA A 489 -11.35 -8.41 -29.35
CA ALA A 489 -12.79 -8.62 -29.41
C ALA A 489 -13.23 -9.74 -28.48
N VAL A 490 -14.30 -9.53 -27.72
CA VAL A 490 -14.96 -10.55 -26.90
C VAL A 490 -16.28 -10.94 -27.56
N ASN A 491 -16.46 -12.22 -27.88
CA ASN A 491 -17.64 -12.73 -28.57
C ASN A 491 -18.01 -11.93 -29.84
N GLY A 492 -17.00 -11.46 -30.58
CA GLY A 492 -17.17 -10.63 -31.78
C GLY A 492 -17.40 -9.13 -31.53
N ARG A 493 -17.58 -8.70 -30.28
CA ARG A 493 -17.67 -7.28 -29.91
C ARG A 493 -16.28 -6.69 -29.70
N MET A 494 -15.94 -5.67 -30.48
CA MET A 494 -14.66 -4.96 -30.38
C MET A 494 -14.50 -4.27 -29.03
N LEU A 495 -13.29 -4.34 -28.48
CA LEU A 495 -12.86 -3.59 -27.30
C LEU A 495 -12.24 -2.25 -27.72
N GLU A 496 -12.39 -1.23 -26.88
CA GLU A 496 -11.72 0.05 -27.03
C GLU A 496 -10.23 -0.10 -26.70
N VAL A 497 -9.35 0.41 -27.57
CA VAL A 497 -7.92 0.47 -27.28
C VAL A 497 -7.67 1.61 -26.29
N MET A 498 -7.04 1.32 -25.17
CA MET A 498 -6.64 2.35 -24.21
C MET A 498 -5.35 3.00 -24.70
N ASP A 499 -5.33 4.34 -24.77
CA ASP A 499 -4.11 5.10 -25.00
C ASP A 499 -3.43 5.36 -23.65
N PRO A 500 -2.31 4.72 -23.30
CA PRO A 500 -1.64 4.91 -22.02
C PRO A 500 -1.06 6.34 -21.83
N ARG A 501 -1.15 7.20 -22.86
CA ARG A 501 -0.74 8.61 -22.82
C ARG A 501 -1.88 9.60 -22.54
N LYS A 502 -3.12 9.13 -22.46
CA LYS A 502 -4.31 9.90 -22.07
C LYS A 502 -4.81 9.41 -20.73
#